data_AF-A0A6B3G6I0-F1
#
_entry.id   AF-A0A6B3G6I0-F1
#
_cell.length_a   1.000
_cell.length_b   1.000
_cell.length_c   1.000
_cell.angle_alpha   90.00
_cell.angle_beta   90.00
_cell.angle_gamma   90.00
#
_symmetry.space_group_name_H-M   'P 1'
#
loop_
_entity.id
_entity.type
_entity.pdbx_description
1 polymer ?
#
loop_
_entity_poly.entity_id
_entity_poly.type
_entity_poly.pdbx_seq_one_letter_code
_entity_poly.pdbx_strand_id
1 'polypeptide(L)' 'SLAAPADIDLAVTTGLGYPAGPLAWGERTGAVRVLALQRALHASTGDPRHRPTRWITERAALGLALTDPGTSPADCLG' A
#
# COMPACT_ATOMS: atom_id res chain seq x y z
N SER A 1 -6.06 -11.14 -7.92
CA SER A 1 -5.99 -9.74 -7.46
C SER A 1 -7.33 -9.08 -7.75
N LEU A 2 -7.84 -8.20 -6.87
CA LEU A 2 -9.12 -7.51 -7.08
C LEU A 2 -9.00 -6.33 -8.07
N ALA A 3 -7.85 -5.65 -8.06
CA ALA A 3 -7.49 -4.55 -8.97
C ALA A 3 -5.95 -4.41 -8.99
N ALA A 4 -5.40 -3.77 -10.03
CA ALA A 4 -3.98 -3.42 -10.01
C ALA A 4 -3.75 -2.18 -9.11
N PRO A 5 -2.56 -1.99 -8.53
CA PRO A 5 -2.22 -0.79 -7.76
C PRO A 5 -2.51 0.52 -8.50
N ALA A 6 -2.23 0.55 -9.80
CA ALA A 6 -2.49 1.70 -10.66
C ALA A 6 -4.00 2.03 -10.77
N ASP A 7 -4.87 1.02 -10.79
CA ASP A 7 -6.32 1.22 -10.84
C ASP A 7 -6.83 1.87 -9.54
N ILE A 8 -6.25 1.48 -8.39
CA ILE A 8 -6.58 2.07 -7.08
C ILE A 8 -6.19 3.55 -7.06
N ASP A 9 -4.97 3.87 -7.51
CA ASP A 9 -4.49 5.25 -7.56
C ASP A 9 -5.29 6.11 -8.54
N LEU A 10 -5.64 5.56 -9.70
CA LEU A 10 -6.47 6.23 -10.69
C LEU A 10 -7.88 6.51 -10.16
N ALA A 11 -8.51 5.53 -9.51
CA ALA A 11 -9.85 5.68 -8.94
C ALA A 11 -9.91 6.80 -7.89
N VAL A 12 -8.87 6.92 -7.04
CA VAL A 12 -8.82 7.96 -6.01
C VAL A 12 -8.56 9.36 -6.60
N THR A 13 -7.63 9.46 -7.55
CA THR A 13 -7.33 10.76 -8.19
C THR A 13 -8.51 11.28 -9.01
N THR A 14 -9.16 10.42 -9.78
CA THR A 14 -10.28 10.80 -10.65
C THR A 14 -11.60 10.93 -9.89
N GLY A 15 -11.90 9.98 -9.00
CA GLY A 15 -13.18 9.92 -8.30
C GLY A 15 -13.27 10.88 -7.10
N LEU A 16 -12.15 11.14 -6.42
CA LEU A 16 -12.11 11.99 -5.22
C LEU A 16 -11.35 13.31 -5.43
N GLY A 17 -10.73 13.52 -6.59
CA GLY A 17 -10.00 14.75 -6.93
C GLY A 17 -8.67 14.91 -6.20
N TYR A 18 -8.08 13.83 -5.68
CA TYR A 18 -6.83 13.90 -4.93
C TYR A 18 -5.66 14.16 -5.88
N PRO A 19 -4.61 14.90 -5.46
CA PRO A 19 -3.45 15.19 -6.30
C PRO A 19 -2.59 13.97 -6.60
N ALA A 20 -2.73 12.90 -5.82
CA ALA A 20 -2.09 11.61 -6.03
C ALA A 20 -2.91 10.50 -5.40
N GLY A 21 -2.80 9.30 -5.97
CA GLY A 21 -3.38 8.09 -5.38
C GLY A 21 -2.68 7.66 -4.09
N PRO A 22 -3.34 6.85 -3.25
CA PRO A 22 -2.83 6.48 -1.94
C PRO A 22 -1.52 5.68 -2.00
N LEU A 23 -1.32 4.83 -3.00
CA LEU A 23 -0.12 4.01 -3.12
C LEU A 23 1.05 4.84 -3.64
N ALA A 24 0.85 5.64 -4.68
CA ALA A 24 1.82 6.62 -5.15
C ALA A 24 2.22 7.61 -4.05
N TRP A 25 1.30 8.03 -3.19
CA TRP A 25 1.62 8.90 -2.06
C TRP A 25 2.40 8.18 -0.97
N GLY A 26 1.99 6.95 -0.64
CA GLY A 26 2.76 6.09 0.27
C GLY A 26 4.19 5.90 -0.22
N GLU A 27 4.39 5.72 -1.52
CA GLU A 27 5.71 5.49 -2.13
C GLU A 27 6.65 6.67 -1.92
N ARG A 28 6.15 7.91 -2.07
CA ARG A 28 6.93 9.12 -1.74
C ARG A 28 7.36 9.18 -0.28
N THR A 29 6.61 8.54 0.62
CA THR A 29 6.93 8.46 2.06
C THR A 29 7.87 7.29 2.38
N GLY A 30 7.77 6.21 1.60
CA GLY A 30 8.50 4.95 1.76
C GLY A 30 7.75 3.94 2.62
N ALA A 31 7.69 2.68 2.16
CA ALA A 31 6.94 1.59 2.79
C ALA A 31 7.33 1.36 4.27
N VAL A 32 8.63 1.41 4.59
CA VAL A 32 9.13 1.24 5.97
C VAL A 32 8.57 2.30 6.92
N ARG A 33 8.50 3.55 6.46
CA ARG A 33 8.02 4.68 7.28
C ARG A 33 6.51 4.64 7.42
N VAL A 34 5.78 4.25 6.38
CA VAL A 34 4.33 3.99 6.45
C VAL A 34 4.03 2.86 7.44
N LEU A 35 4.80 1.77 7.42
CA LEU A 35 4.66 0.66 8.37
C LEU A 35 4.90 1.12 9.81
N ALA A 36 5.96 1.90 10.04
CA ALA A 36 6.27 2.44 11.36
C ALA A 36 5.13 3.33 11.89
N LEU A 37 4.57 4.19 11.03
CA LEU A 37 3.42 5.04 11.38
C LEU A 37 2.18 4.19 11.74
N GLN A 38 1.82 3.19 10.94
CA GLN A 38 0.66 2.33 11.22
C GLN A 38 0.85 1.55 12.53
N ARG A 39 2.05 1.04 12.81
CA ARG A 39 2.37 0.40 14.10
C ARG A 39 2.22 1.37 15.27
N ALA A 40 2.73 2.58 15.14
CA ALA A 40 2.62 3.60 16.18
C ALA A 40 1.16 4.00 16.43
N LEU A 41 0.37 4.22 15.38
CA LEU A 41 -1.06 4.54 15.47
C LEU A 41 -1.85 3.40 16.10
N HIS A 42 -1.60 2.15 15.69
CA HIS A 42 -2.29 1.00 16.26
C HIS A 42 -1.94 0.79 17.74
N ALA A 43 -0.65 0.93 18.11
CA ALA A 43 -0.22 0.80 19.49
C ALA A 43 -0.75 1.92 20.40
N SER A 44 -0.85 3.15 19.91
CA SER A 44 -1.30 4.29 20.71
C SER A 44 -2.82 4.38 20.86
N THR A 45 -3.56 3.99 19.84
CA THR A 45 -5.04 4.11 19.84
C THR A 45 -5.76 2.81 20.18
N GLY A 46 -5.12 1.65 19.97
CA GLY A 46 -5.77 0.35 20.01
C GLY A 46 -6.78 0.10 18.88
N ASP A 47 -6.99 1.07 17.98
CA ASP A 47 -8.02 0.96 16.95
C ASP A 47 -7.58 -0.03 15.84
N PRO A 48 -8.37 -1.08 15.56
CA PRO A 48 -8.06 -2.05 14.52
C PRO A 48 -7.90 -1.46 13.12
N ARG A 49 -8.46 -0.28 12.85
CA ARG A 49 -8.33 0.42 11.55
C ARG A 49 -6.89 0.79 11.20
N HIS A 50 -6.02 0.92 12.21
CA HIS A 50 -4.62 1.27 12.03
C HIS A 50 -3.69 0.06 11.97
N ARG A 51 -4.23 -1.16 12.11
CA ARG A 51 -3.43 -2.38 12.07
C ARG A 51 -2.69 -2.47 10.73
N PRO A 52 -1.36 -2.66 10.74
CA PRO A 52 -0.59 -2.87 9.52
C PRO A 52 -1.18 -3.95 8.62
N THR A 53 -1.44 -3.60 7.37
CA THR A 53 -1.93 -4.57 6.39
C THR A 53 -0.77 -5.45 5.89
N ARG A 54 -1.12 -6.63 5.37
CA ARG A 54 -0.15 -7.55 4.75
C ARG A 54 0.63 -6.86 3.61
N TRP A 55 -0.07 -6.08 2.77
CA TRP A 55 0.52 -5.35 1.64
C TRP A 55 1.68 -4.43 2.06
N ILE A 56 1.48 -3.62 3.10
CA ILE A 56 2.50 -2.71 3.63
C ILE A 56 3.62 -3.49 4.32
N THR A 57 3.26 -4.51 5.11
CA THR A 57 4.23 -5.27 5.90
C THR A 57 5.22 -6.03 5.00
N GLU A 58 4.73 -6.72 3.97
CA GLU A 58 5.57 -7.47 3.04
C GLU A 58 6.46 -6.56 2.21
N ARG A 59 5.92 -5.46 1.69
CA ARG A 59 6.69 -4.53 0.87
C ARG A 59 7.77 -3.82 1.65
N ALA A 60 7.49 -3.41 2.88
CA ALA A 60 8.50 -2.88 3.78
C ALA A 60 9.59 -3.91 4.12
N ALA A 61 9.23 -5.18 4.31
CA ALA A 61 10.18 -6.24 4.64
C ALA A 61 11.06 -6.64 3.44
N LEU A 62 10.51 -6.62 2.23
CA LEU A 62 11.18 -7.06 1.00
C LEU A 62 11.79 -5.91 0.19
N GLY A 63 11.61 -4.65 0.61
CA GLY A 63 12.07 -3.49 -0.14
C GLY A 63 11.36 -3.29 -1.48
N LEU A 64 10.11 -3.75 -1.59
CA LEU A 64 9.29 -3.63 -2.81
C LEU A 64 8.52 -2.30 -2.81
N ALA A 65 8.26 -1.76 -4.00
CA ALA A 65 7.46 -0.55 -4.15
C ALA A 65 5.98 -0.80 -3.81
N LEU A 66 5.31 0.18 -3.21
CA LEU A 66 3.88 0.16 -2.90
C LEU A 66 2.99 0.13 -4.15
N THR A 67 3.50 0.63 -5.26
CA THR A 67 2.85 0.66 -6.57
C THR A 67 3.14 -0.58 -7.42
N ASP A 68 4.07 -1.44 -6.99
CA ASP A 68 4.38 -2.68 -7.69
C ASP A 68 3.19 -3.64 -7.58
N PRO A 69 2.67 -4.23 -8.69
CA PRO A 69 1.55 -5.17 -8.65
C PRO A 69 1.86 -6.49 -7.92
N GLY A 70 3.14 -6.81 -7.73
CA GLY A 70 3.64 -8.09 -7.28
C GLY A 70 3.53 -9.16 -8.37
N THR A 71 3.91 -10.38 -8.00
CA THR A 71 3.79 -11.56 -8.87
C THR A 71 2.42 -12.22 -8.62
N SER A 72 1.62 -12.34 -9.66
CA SER A 72 0.40 -13.14 -9.64
C SER A 72 0.70 -14.62 -9.92
N PRO A 73 -0.17 -15.56 -9.53
CA PRO A 73 0.01 -16.97 -9.90
C PRO A 73 0.13 -17.21 -11.41
N ALA A 74 -0.50 -16.36 -12.24
CA ALA A 74 -0.39 -16.46 -13.70
C ALA A 74 1.01 -16.16 -14.20
N ASP A 75 1.76 -15.27 -13.54
CA ASP A 75 3.14 -14.92 -13.91
C ASP A 75 4.11 -16.09 -13.64
N CYS A 76 3.73 -17.05 -12.79
CA CYS A 76 4.51 -18.25 -12.51
C CYS A 76 4.24 -19.40 -13.50
N LEU A 77 3.21 -19.28 -14.35
CA LEU A 77 2.72 -20.40 -15.17
C LEU A 77 3.33 -20.49 -16.57
N GLY A 78 4.09 -19.49 -17.04
CA GLY A 78 4.91 -19.56 -18.26
C GLY A 78 4.12 -19.81 -19.55
#